data_AF-A0A8T4MAE7-F1
#
_entry.id   AF-A0A8T4MAE7-F1
#
_cell.length_a   1.000
_cell.length_b   1.000
_cell.length_c   1.000
_cell.angle_alpha   90.00
_cell.angle_beta   90.00
_cell.angle_gamma   90.00
#
_symmetry.space_group_name_H-M   'P 1'
#
loop_
_entity.id
_entity.type
_entity.pdbx_description
1 polymer ?
#
loop_
_entity_poly.entity_id
_entity_poly.type
_entity_poly.pdbx_seq_one_letter_code
_entity_poly.pdbx_strand_id
1 'polypeptide(L)'
;MITRKELIKKYIEFFKSKKHREVPNSSLIPENDPTVLFTTAGMHPLVPYLMGQPHPLGKRLVNVQKCIRTGDIEEVGDTYHHTFFEMLGNWSVGDYFKKEAIEFSFEFLTKVLKIPLERFAVTCFKGDKDAPKDEEAAEIWKSLGIKKERIAFLPKKDNWWGPAGKTGPCGPDTEMFYWKLNNIPAPKIFDPENKNWVEIWNDVLMQYNKNEKEIYEIAKQKNVDTGMGTERTTTILNGLEDNYLGDTFKPIIYEIEKLSKKNYKGNEKAMRIIADHIKASVFIIADGISPGNSEQGYVLRRLLRRAIKYKKDLGISESISKIAEPVFKIYDDYEHLEQNKKQILEEIKKEEKQFESTLEQGIKKLQKLLDSKKDLCGEDAFLLYQSYGFPVEMIKEEVEKAGMKFPEKECKAHFDKHQELSRTASVGRFKSGLADNS
;
A
#
# COMPACT_ATOMS: atom_id res chain seq x y z
N MET A 1 3.74 22.95 -10.12
CA MET A 1 3.45 21.55 -9.75
C MET A 1 4.38 21.23 -8.61
N ILE A 2 3.86 20.89 -7.41
CA ILE A 2 4.71 20.40 -6.32
C ILE A 2 5.19 19.00 -6.67
N THR A 3 6.47 18.74 -6.46
CA THR A 3 7.08 17.42 -6.65
C THR A 3 7.06 16.62 -5.34
N ARG A 4 7.20 15.30 -5.46
CA ARG A 4 7.40 14.33 -4.38
C ARG A 4 8.48 14.80 -3.40
N LYS A 5 9.67 15.15 -3.92
CA LYS A 5 10.81 15.63 -3.13
C LYS A 5 10.50 16.94 -2.38
N GLU A 6 9.79 17.88 -3.03
CA GLU A 6 9.40 19.13 -2.39
C GLU A 6 8.36 18.93 -1.28
N LEU A 7 7.39 18.02 -1.48
CA LEU A 7 6.42 17.67 -0.43
C LEU A 7 7.12 17.02 0.77
N ILE A 8 7.98 16.03 0.52
CA ILE A 8 8.76 15.36 1.58
C ILE A 8 9.59 16.40 2.35
N LYS A 9 10.33 17.26 1.65
CA LYS A 9 11.12 18.32 2.28
C LYS A 9 10.26 19.25 3.14
N LYS A 10 9.10 19.70 2.65
CA LYS A 10 8.17 20.55 3.42
C LYS A 10 7.67 19.84 4.68
N TYR A 11 7.34 18.56 4.58
CA TYR A 11 6.85 17.75 5.70
C TYR A 11 7.92 17.57 6.78
N ILE A 12 9.11 17.12 6.39
CA ILE A 12 10.23 16.91 7.31
C ILE A 12 10.62 18.22 8.02
N GLU A 13 10.77 19.32 7.28
CA GLU A 13 11.16 20.61 7.87
C GLU A 13 10.06 21.19 8.78
N PHE A 14 8.78 20.97 8.45
CA PHE A 14 7.67 21.33 9.34
C PHE A 14 7.77 20.59 10.67
N PHE A 15 7.91 19.26 10.66
CA PHE A 15 7.97 18.49 11.90
C PHE A 15 9.27 18.69 12.69
N LYS A 16 10.40 18.96 12.02
CA LYS A 16 11.63 19.45 12.68
C LYS A 16 11.38 20.75 13.44
N SER A 17 10.62 21.70 12.86
CA SER A 17 10.23 22.93 13.58
C SER A 17 9.37 22.66 14.83
N LYS A 18 8.66 21.52 14.86
CA LYS A 18 7.91 21.00 16.02
C LYS A 18 8.74 20.06 16.92
N LYS A 19 10.08 20.10 16.79
CA LYS A 19 11.07 19.34 17.55
C LYS A 19 11.10 17.83 17.28
N HIS A 20 10.58 17.37 16.14
CA HIS A 20 10.77 15.98 15.71
C HIS A 20 12.18 15.76 15.18
N ARG A 21 12.72 14.58 15.41
CA ARG A 21 13.97 14.12 14.80
C ARG A 21 13.66 13.27 13.57
N GLU A 22 14.32 13.60 12.48
CA GLU A 22 14.25 12.80 11.27
C GLU A 22 14.92 11.44 11.50
N VAL A 23 14.20 10.36 11.25
CA VAL A 23 14.72 8.98 11.27
C VAL A 23 14.87 8.45 9.85
N PRO A 24 15.85 7.59 9.58
CA PRO A 24 16.04 7.03 8.25
C PRO A 24 14.85 6.15 7.83
N ASN A 25 14.66 6.06 6.51
CA ASN A 25 13.72 5.11 5.91
C ASN A 25 14.20 3.68 6.16
N SER A 26 13.30 2.78 6.55
CA SER A 26 13.63 1.38 6.76
C SER A 26 13.46 0.53 5.49
N SER A 27 14.07 -0.65 5.47
CA SER A 27 13.90 -1.63 4.40
C SER A 27 12.41 -1.99 4.20
N LEU A 28 12.03 -2.34 2.97
CA LEU A 28 10.76 -3.01 2.68
C LEU A 28 10.72 -4.41 3.29
N ILE A 29 11.87 -5.00 3.61
CA ILE A 29 11.99 -6.32 4.23
C ILE A 29 12.17 -6.14 5.75
N PRO A 30 11.18 -6.54 6.56
CA PRO A 30 11.29 -6.48 8.01
C PRO A 30 12.41 -7.41 8.50
N GLU A 31 13.36 -6.90 9.28
CA GLU A 31 14.49 -7.70 9.77
C GLU A 31 14.11 -8.67 10.91
N ASN A 32 13.11 -8.31 11.73
CA ASN A 32 12.80 -9.00 13.00
C ASN A 32 11.30 -9.22 13.23
N ASP A 33 10.48 -9.20 12.19
CA ASP A 33 9.03 -9.45 12.30
C ASP A 33 8.59 -10.59 11.37
N PRO A 34 8.40 -11.82 11.90
CA PRO A 34 7.96 -12.96 11.09
C PRO A 34 6.47 -12.91 10.73
N THR A 35 5.71 -11.91 11.21
CA THR A 35 4.26 -11.83 11.01
C THR A 35 3.86 -11.07 9.76
N VAL A 36 4.77 -10.28 9.17
CA VAL A 36 4.54 -9.48 7.97
C VAL A 36 5.57 -9.79 6.89
N LEU A 37 5.13 -9.85 5.62
CA LEU A 37 6.02 -10.09 4.49
C LEU A 37 6.83 -8.85 4.09
N PHE A 38 6.21 -7.68 4.22
CA PHE A 38 6.80 -6.40 3.87
C PHE A 38 6.45 -5.33 4.90
N THR A 39 7.26 -4.27 4.97
CA THR A 39 6.93 -3.03 5.67
C THR A 39 5.74 -2.37 4.99
N THR A 40 4.57 -2.33 5.67
CA THR A 40 3.31 -1.82 5.09
C THR A 40 2.92 -0.42 5.59
N ALA A 41 3.60 0.06 6.64
CA ALA A 41 3.39 1.36 7.26
C ALA A 41 4.68 1.90 7.91
N GLY A 42 4.74 3.22 8.10
CA GLY A 42 5.85 3.90 8.78
C GLY A 42 6.10 3.46 10.22
N MET A 43 5.07 2.93 10.89
CA MET A 43 5.15 2.51 12.28
C MET A 43 5.83 1.16 12.51
N HIS A 44 5.92 0.30 11.49
CA HIS A 44 6.46 -1.07 11.65
C HIS A 44 7.87 -1.09 12.27
N PRO A 45 8.85 -0.30 11.79
CA PRO A 45 10.17 -0.23 12.40
C PRO A 45 10.18 0.40 13.80
N LEU A 46 9.08 1.05 14.19
CA LEU A 46 8.94 1.76 15.45
C LEU A 46 8.18 0.99 16.54
N VAL A 47 7.68 -0.21 16.22
CA VAL A 47 6.91 -1.06 17.16
C VAL A 47 7.60 -1.20 18.52
N PRO A 48 8.91 -1.51 18.64
CA PRO A 48 9.56 -1.64 19.95
C PRO A 48 9.42 -0.39 20.82
N TYR A 49 9.49 0.80 20.21
CA TYR A 49 9.42 2.07 20.91
C TYR A 49 7.99 2.45 21.29
N LEU A 50 7.04 2.15 20.41
CA LEU A 50 5.61 2.28 20.71
C LEU A 50 5.18 1.35 21.86
N MET A 51 5.85 0.22 22.03
CA MET A 51 5.69 -0.69 23.18
C MET A 51 6.36 -0.18 24.47
N GLY A 52 7.08 0.93 24.42
CA GLY A 52 7.67 1.60 25.59
C GLY A 52 9.20 1.59 25.65
N GLN A 53 9.89 1.00 24.67
CA GLN A 53 11.36 1.15 24.60
C GLN A 53 11.73 2.60 24.25
N PRO A 54 12.80 3.17 24.82
CA PRO A 54 13.26 4.49 24.44
C PRO A 54 13.90 4.46 23.04
N HIS A 55 13.49 5.38 22.17
CA HIS A 55 14.13 5.57 20.87
C HIS A 55 15.40 6.44 21.02
N PRO A 56 16.54 6.11 20.38
CA PRO A 56 17.82 6.81 20.58
C PRO A 56 17.79 8.30 20.19
N LEU A 57 16.92 8.67 19.25
CA LEU A 57 16.73 10.07 18.83
C LEU A 57 15.67 10.84 19.66
N GLY A 58 15.11 10.23 20.70
CA GLY A 58 14.10 10.84 21.56
C GLY A 58 12.66 10.46 21.20
N LYS A 59 11.69 11.22 21.72
CA LYS A 59 10.27 10.83 21.74
C LYS A 59 9.44 11.31 20.55
N ARG A 60 10.00 12.18 19.71
CA ARG A 60 9.30 12.79 18.57
C ARG A 60 10.07 12.50 17.30
N LEU A 61 9.48 11.73 16.40
CA LEU A 61 10.17 11.20 15.21
C LEU A 61 9.41 11.60 13.95
N VAL A 62 10.11 11.79 12.83
CA VAL A 62 9.49 12.04 11.52
C VAL A 62 10.27 11.33 10.43
N ASN A 63 9.61 10.78 9.42
CA ASN A 63 10.26 10.27 8.22
C ASN A 63 9.32 10.25 7.01
N VAL A 64 9.89 9.78 5.90
CA VAL A 64 9.15 9.14 4.82
C VAL A 64 9.53 7.66 4.80
N GLN A 65 8.54 6.76 4.78
CA GLN A 65 8.73 5.31 4.73
C GLN A 65 8.28 4.74 3.39
N LYS A 66 9.11 3.88 2.79
CA LYS A 66 8.70 3.07 1.64
C LYS A 66 7.76 1.96 2.13
N CYS A 67 6.63 1.76 1.48
CA CYS A 67 5.64 0.76 1.89
C CYS A 67 5.26 -0.16 0.73
N ILE A 68 5.06 -1.45 1.04
CA ILE A 68 4.37 -2.40 0.17
C ILE A 68 3.09 -2.87 0.86
N ARG A 69 1.93 -2.64 0.25
CA ARG A 69 0.64 -3.16 0.74
C ARG A 69 0.13 -4.25 -0.18
N THR A 70 0.26 -5.49 0.25
CA THR A 70 -0.25 -6.63 -0.51
C THR A 70 -1.78 -6.74 -0.50
N GLY A 71 -2.42 -6.13 0.50
CA GLY A 71 -3.88 -6.08 0.61
C GLY A 71 -4.54 -5.22 -0.46
N ASP A 72 -3.81 -4.24 -1.01
CA ASP A 72 -4.33 -3.27 -1.99
C ASP A 72 -4.08 -3.71 -3.45
N ILE A 73 -3.43 -4.86 -3.68
CA ILE A 73 -3.01 -5.33 -5.02
C ILE A 73 -4.21 -5.52 -5.95
N GLU A 74 -5.37 -5.92 -5.43
CA GLU A 74 -6.55 -6.17 -6.27
C GLU A 74 -7.25 -4.87 -6.68
N GLU A 75 -7.12 -3.83 -5.87
CA GLU A 75 -7.64 -2.48 -6.08
C GLU A 75 -6.78 -1.67 -7.08
N VAL A 76 -5.50 -2.05 -7.24
CA VAL A 76 -4.61 -1.44 -8.24
C VAL A 76 -5.25 -1.45 -9.63
N GLY A 77 -5.27 -0.27 -10.26
CA GLY A 77 -6.01 -0.01 -11.50
C GLY A 77 -7.10 1.04 -11.31
N ASP A 78 -7.48 1.34 -10.06
CA ASP A 78 -8.23 2.54 -9.71
C ASP A 78 -7.35 3.80 -9.69
N THR A 79 -7.87 4.93 -9.20
CA THR A 79 -7.17 6.22 -9.25
C THR A 79 -6.19 6.48 -8.10
N TYR A 80 -6.14 5.67 -7.03
CA TYR A 80 -5.44 6.06 -5.79
C TYR A 80 -4.88 4.92 -4.92
N HIS A 81 -5.15 3.64 -5.23
CA HIS A 81 -4.48 2.49 -4.60
C HIS A 81 -3.22 2.07 -5.36
N HIS A 82 -2.20 1.71 -4.60
CA HIS A 82 -0.87 1.34 -5.09
C HIS A 82 -0.35 0.14 -4.30
N THR A 83 0.40 -0.73 -4.96
CA THR A 83 1.18 -1.76 -4.26
C THR A 83 2.34 -1.12 -3.52
N PHE A 84 3.07 -0.21 -4.19
CA PHE A 84 4.16 0.57 -3.61
C PHE A 84 3.78 2.05 -3.49
N PHE A 85 4.01 2.62 -2.32
CA PHE A 85 3.84 4.04 -2.07
C PHE A 85 4.78 4.52 -0.96
N GLU A 86 4.92 5.84 -0.86
CA GLU A 86 5.67 6.47 0.22
C GLU A 86 4.72 7.05 1.26
N MET A 87 4.91 6.67 2.52
CA MET A 87 4.14 7.16 3.66
C MET A 87 4.94 8.21 4.42
N LEU A 88 4.46 9.44 4.46
CA LEU A 88 4.99 10.49 5.34
C LEU A 88 4.41 10.29 6.74
N GLY A 89 5.27 10.17 7.74
CA GLY A 89 4.83 9.89 9.11
C GLY A 89 5.55 10.72 10.16
N ASN A 90 4.82 11.05 11.22
CA ASN A 90 5.34 11.62 12.44
C ASN A 90 4.84 10.80 13.64
N TRP A 91 5.68 10.67 14.65
CA TRP A 91 5.39 9.87 15.83
C TRP A 91 5.61 10.63 17.12
N SER A 92 4.68 10.47 18.04
CA SER A 92 4.84 10.78 19.46
C SER A 92 4.95 9.48 20.23
N VAL A 93 6.09 9.26 20.88
CA VAL A 93 6.35 8.07 21.70
C VAL A 93 6.33 8.48 23.17
N GLY A 94 5.13 8.47 23.78
CA GLY A 94 4.94 8.90 25.16
C GLY A 94 5.27 10.38 25.42
N ASP A 95 4.86 11.26 24.50
CA ASP A 95 5.04 12.72 24.57
C ASP A 95 3.68 13.44 24.40
N TYR A 96 3.41 14.07 23.25
CA TYR A 96 2.14 14.73 22.96
C TYR A 96 1.07 13.73 22.50
N PHE A 97 -0.20 14.15 22.49
CA PHE A 97 -1.31 13.26 22.12
C PHE A 97 -2.32 13.96 21.20
N LYS A 98 -3.63 13.67 21.32
CA LYS A 98 -4.65 14.05 20.33
C LYS A 98 -4.65 15.51 19.93
N LYS A 99 -4.63 16.42 20.92
CA LYS A 99 -4.76 17.85 20.67
C LYS A 99 -3.64 18.36 19.77
N GLU A 100 -2.39 18.17 20.18
CA GLU A 100 -1.24 18.61 19.41
C GLU A 100 -1.08 17.85 18.09
N ALA A 101 -1.40 16.56 18.05
CA ALA A 101 -1.37 15.77 16.81
C ALA A 101 -2.29 16.38 15.76
N ILE A 102 -3.57 16.56 16.11
CA ILE A 102 -4.59 17.13 15.22
C ILE A 102 -4.25 18.58 14.84
N GLU A 103 -3.77 19.38 15.79
CA GLU A 103 -3.33 20.76 15.53
C GLU A 103 -2.16 20.81 14.52
N PHE A 104 -1.18 19.92 14.64
CA PHE A 104 -0.06 19.83 13.69
C PHE A 104 -0.52 19.37 12.30
N SER A 105 -1.35 18.33 12.23
CA SER A 105 -1.93 17.84 10.97
C SER A 105 -2.72 18.95 10.26
N PHE A 106 -3.57 19.66 11.01
CA PHE A 106 -4.34 20.79 10.49
C PHE A 106 -3.46 21.96 10.04
N GLU A 107 -2.45 22.34 10.83
CA GLU A 107 -1.51 23.41 10.50
C GLU A 107 -0.73 23.08 9.22
N PHE A 108 -0.23 21.85 9.09
CA PHE A 108 0.49 21.44 7.90
C PHE A 108 -0.39 21.52 6.65
N LEU A 109 -1.58 20.91 6.69
CA LEU A 109 -2.51 20.88 5.56
C LEU A 109 -2.98 22.28 5.14
N THR A 110 -3.37 23.12 6.10
CA THR A 110 -4.02 24.41 5.79
C THR A 110 -3.04 25.59 5.70
N LYS A 111 -1.96 25.58 6.49
CA LYS A 111 -1.01 26.70 6.54
C LYS A 111 0.24 26.47 5.70
N VAL A 112 0.77 25.24 5.67
CA VAL A 112 1.97 24.92 4.87
C VAL A 112 1.61 24.56 3.45
N LEU A 113 0.64 23.65 3.28
CA LEU A 113 0.20 23.19 1.96
C LEU A 113 -0.90 24.04 1.33
N LYS A 114 -1.50 24.95 2.11
CA LYS A 114 -2.56 25.88 1.65
C LYS A 114 -3.77 25.19 1.05
N ILE A 115 -4.09 23.98 1.53
CA ILE A 115 -5.30 23.28 1.07
C ILE A 115 -6.53 24.00 1.64
N PRO A 116 -7.54 24.30 0.81
CA PRO A 116 -8.74 25.01 1.26
C PRO A 116 -9.59 24.17 2.22
N LEU A 117 -10.09 24.80 3.29
CA LEU A 117 -10.82 24.13 4.37
C LEU A 117 -12.13 23.50 3.90
N GLU A 118 -12.81 24.11 2.93
CA GLU A 118 -14.07 23.65 2.37
C GLU A 118 -13.97 22.31 1.63
N ARG A 119 -12.74 21.91 1.26
CA ARG A 119 -12.44 20.63 0.60
C ARG A 119 -12.09 19.51 1.57
N PHE A 120 -12.05 19.79 2.87
CA PHE A 120 -11.75 18.79 3.90
C PHE A 120 -13.00 18.22 4.55
N ALA A 121 -12.89 16.94 4.88
CA ALA A 121 -13.72 16.23 5.84
C ALA A 121 -12.84 15.36 6.71
N VAL A 122 -13.35 14.95 7.87
CA VAL A 122 -12.62 14.06 8.78
C VAL A 122 -13.52 12.97 9.33
N THR A 123 -12.91 11.86 9.72
CA THR A 123 -13.57 10.74 10.40
C THR A 123 -13.03 10.61 11.82
N CYS A 124 -13.85 10.10 12.74
CA CYS A 124 -13.46 9.75 14.11
C CYS A 124 -14.09 8.42 14.51
N PHE A 125 -13.51 7.72 15.48
CA PHE A 125 -14.07 6.46 15.97
C PHE A 125 -15.46 6.61 16.61
N LYS A 126 -16.45 5.84 16.13
CA LYS A 126 -17.85 5.92 16.61
C LYS A 126 -18.11 5.26 17.96
N GLY A 127 -17.15 4.53 18.50
CA GLY A 127 -17.32 3.73 19.71
C GLY A 127 -17.92 2.36 19.45
N ASP A 128 -17.62 1.43 20.34
CA ASP A 128 -18.23 0.10 20.42
C ASP A 128 -18.16 -0.44 21.86
N LYS A 129 -18.24 -1.76 22.01
CA LYS A 129 -18.14 -2.43 23.32
C LYS A 129 -16.74 -2.38 23.94
N ASP A 130 -15.70 -2.17 23.14
CA ASP A 130 -14.30 -2.23 23.57
C ASP A 130 -13.77 -0.84 23.95
N ALA A 131 -14.28 0.22 23.29
CA ALA A 131 -13.86 1.59 23.54
C ALA A 131 -14.98 2.61 23.27
N PRO A 132 -15.03 3.74 24.01
CA PRO A 132 -16.03 4.78 23.79
C PRO A 132 -15.80 5.50 22.46
N LYS A 133 -16.84 6.20 22.02
CA LYS A 133 -16.80 7.12 20.89
C LYS A 133 -15.75 8.23 21.13
N ASP A 134 -14.97 8.55 20.10
CA ASP A 134 -13.92 9.57 20.22
C ASP A 134 -14.46 11.00 20.03
N GLU A 135 -15.19 11.48 21.03
CA GLU A 135 -15.73 12.85 21.02
C GLU A 135 -14.63 13.90 21.20
N GLU A 136 -13.53 13.55 21.86
CA GLU A 136 -12.38 14.45 22.07
C GLU A 136 -11.75 14.88 20.74
N ALA A 137 -11.43 13.94 19.85
CA ALA A 137 -10.90 14.25 18.53
C ALA A 137 -11.87 15.13 17.72
N ALA A 138 -13.17 14.81 17.77
CA ALA A 138 -14.20 15.57 17.06
C ALA A 138 -14.35 17.02 17.57
N GLU A 139 -14.25 17.27 18.88
CA GLU A 139 -14.26 18.64 19.42
C GLU A 139 -13.01 19.41 19.03
N ILE A 140 -11.84 18.77 18.99
CA ILE A 140 -10.60 19.42 18.55
C ILE A 140 -10.75 19.87 17.09
N TRP A 141 -11.19 19.00 16.18
CA TRP A 141 -11.45 19.35 14.78
C TRP A 141 -12.46 20.49 14.62
N LYS A 142 -13.55 20.48 15.40
CA LYS A 142 -14.54 21.58 15.41
C LYS A 142 -13.92 22.90 15.83
N SER A 143 -13.07 22.89 16.86
CA SER A 143 -12.38 24.09 17.33
C SER A 143 -11.44 24.69 16.29
N LEU A 144 -10.93 23.87 15.37
CA LEU A 144 -10.09 24.28 14.24
C LEU A 144 -10.89 24.76 13.01
N GLY A 145 -12.23 24.69 13.07
CA GLY A 145 -13.13 25.21 12.05
C GLY A 145 -13.71 24.16 11.09
N ILE A 146 -13.44 22.87 11.30
CA ILE A 146 -14.12 21.81 10.55
C ILE A 146 -15.60 21.79 10.97
N LYS A 147 -16.49 21.90 9.98
CA LYS A 147 -17.94 21.93 10.22
C LYS A 147 -18.42 20.59 10.78
N LYS A 148 -19.44 20.59 11.62
CA LYS A 148 -20.01 19.34 12.18
C LYS A 148 -20.45 18.36 11.10
N GLU A 149 -21.00 18.85 9.99
CA GLU A 149 -21.43 18.04 8.84
C GLU A 149 -20.27 17.46 8.03
N ARG A 150 -19.03 17.86 8.35
CA ARG A 150 -17.77 17.36 7.80
C ARG A 150 -17.06 16.37 8.72
N ILE A 151 -17.66 16.02 9.85
CA ILE A 151 -17.10 15.06 10.81
C ILE A 151 -18.01 13.84 10.85
N ALA A 152 -17.53 12.71 10.33
CA ALA A 152 -18.24 11.45 10.38
C ALA A 152 -17.69 10.56 11.51
N PHE A 153 -18.55 9.74 12.10
CA PHE A 153 -18.13 8.75 13.10
C PHE A 153 -18.23 7.34 12.51
N LEU A 154 -17.12 6.61 12.34
CA LEU A 154 -17.08 5.30 11.68
C LEU A 154 -16.77 4.14 12.63
N PRO A 155 -17.20 2.90 12.28
CA PRO A 155 -16.91 1.71 13.09
C PRO A 155 -15.41 1.40 13.19
N LYS A 156 -15.09 0.46 14.09
CA LYS A 156 -13.74 -0.07 14.33
C LYS A 156 -13.03 -0.59 13.08
N LYS A 157 -13.77 -1.04 12.05
CA LYS A 157 -13.16 -1.49 10.79
C LYS A 157 -12.51 -0.35 9.99
N ASP A 158 -12.94 0.89 10.23
CA ASP A 158 -12.48 2.08 9.49
C ASP A 158 -11.67 3.00 10.41
N ASN A 159 -12.16 3.28 11.63
CA ASN A 159 -11.49 4.21 12.56
C ASN A 159 -10.85 3.53 13.79
N TRP A 160 -10.05 2.49 13.56
CA TRP A 160 -9.25 1.87 14.60
C TRP A 160 -8.06 1.16 14.00
N TRP A 161 -6.87 1.42 14.54
CA TRP A 161 -5.65 0.84 14.03
C TRP A 161 -4.94 -0.04 15.06
N GLY A 162 -4.47 -1.18 14.58
CA GLY A 162 -3.63 -2.12 15.32
C GLY A 162 -4.36 -3.07 16.27
N PRO A 163 -3.59 -3.82 17.08
CA PRO A 163 -2.12 -3.77 17.15
C PRO A 163 -1.42 -4.25 15.88
N ALA A 164 -0.14 -3.88 15.71
CA ALA A 164 0.68 -4.35 14.58
C ALA A 164 0.84 -5.89 14.56
N GLY A 165 0.83 -6.53 15.74
CA GLY A 165 0.84 -7.98 15.93
C GLY A 165 -0.48 -8.52 16.49
N LYS A 166 -0.44 -9.67 17.17
CA LYS A 166 -1.64 -10.21 17.88
C LYS A 166 -2.00 -9.41 19.13
N THR A 167 -0.99 -8.79 19.72
CA THR A 167 -1.05 -7.98 20.95
C THR A 167 -0.26 -6.71 20.74
N GLY A 168 -0.48 -5.71 21.60
CA GLY A 168 0.30 -4.48 21.60
C GLY A 168 -0.53 -3.18 21.54
N PRO A 169 0.17 -2.04 21.40
CA PRO A 169 -0.44 -0.72 21.30
C PRO A 169 -1.40 -0.63 20.11
N CYS A 170 -2.57 -0.06 20.36
CA CYS A 170 -3.62 0.18 19.37
C CYS A 170 -4.53 1.32 19.85
N GLY A 171 -5.43 1.78 19.00
CA GLY A 171 -6.39 2.78 19.41
C GLY A 171 -7.31 3.26 18.30
N PRO A 172 -8.24 4.17 18.67
CA PRO A 172 -9.00 4.92 17.68
C PRO A 172 -8.04 5.76 16.84
N ASP A 173 -8.49 6.11 15.67
CA ASP A 173 -7.79 7.06 14.82
C ASP A 173 -8.75 8.14 14.30
N THR A 174 -8.18 9.14 13.65
CA THR A 174 -8.93 10.17 12.93
C THR A 174 -8.28 10.40 11.58
N GLU A 175 -9.07 10.34 10.52
CA GLU A 175 -8.55 10.41 9.16
C GLU A 175 -9.03 11.69 8.47
N MET A 176 -8.15 12.26 7.65
CA MET A 176 -8.39 13.45 6.86
C MET A 176 -8.69 13.07 5.41
N PHE A 177 -9.85 13.51 4.92
CA PHE A 177 -10.32 13.27 3.56
C PHE A 177 -10.32 14.56 2.74
N TYR A 178 -9.93 14.45 1.48
CA TYR A 178 -9.97 15.53 0.50
C TYR A 178 -10.98 15.22 -0.61
N TRP A 179 -11.82 16.21 -0.95
CA TRP A 179 -12.70 16.13 -2.10
C TRP A 179 -11.89 16.30 -3.39
N LYS A 180 -11.76 15.26 -4.20
CA LYS A 180 -10.84 15.27 -5.36
C LYS A 180 -11.33 16.05 -6.58
N LEU A 181 -12.65 16.13 -6.81
CA LEU A 181 -13.18 16.69 -8.06
C LEU A 181 -12.97 18.20 -8.16
N ASN A 182 -12.20 18.67 -9.12
CA ASN A 182 -11.82 20.09 -9.19
C ASN A 182 -12.99 20.99 -9.58
N ASN A 183 -13.82 20.52 -10.51
CA ASN A 183 -14.91 21.29 -11.12
C ASN A 183 -16.24 21.17 -10.37
N ILE A 184 -16.28 20.40 -9.28
CA ILE A 184 -17.49 20.18 -8.48
C ILE A 184 -17.17 20.60 -7.05
N PRO A 185 -17.93 21.53 -6.44
CA PRO A 185 -17.75 21.87 -5.03
C PRO A 185 -17.96 20.64 -4.14
N ALA A 186 -17.21 20.56 -3.04
CA ALA A 186 -17.38 19.50 -2.07
C ALA A 186 -18.81 19.51 -1.49
N PRO A 187 -19.58 18.41 -1.50
CA PRO A 187 -20.98 18.35 -1.04
C PRO A 187 -21.11 18.83 0.40
N LYS A 188 -22.11 19.62 0.85
CA LYS A 188 -22.11 20.16 2.23
C LYS A 188 -21.93 19.11 3.34
N ILE A 189 -22.58 17.95 3.18
CA ILE A 189 -22.51 16.81 4.11
C ILE A 189 -21.43 15.87 3.61
N PHE A 190 -20.54 15.44 4.51
CA PHE A 190 -19.56 14.41 4.20
C PHE A 190 -20.22 13.04 4.19
N ASP A 191 -19.94 12.29 3.13
CA ASP A 191 -20.31 10.89 2.96
C ASP A 191 -19.02 10.07 2.76
N PRO A 192 -18.59 9.29 3.76
CA PRO A 192 -17.38 8.45 3.68
C PRO A 192 -17.44 7.37 2.59
N GLU A 193 -18.63 6.97 2.13
CA GLU A 193 -18.76 5.94 1.09
C GLU A 193 -18.57 6.51 -0.33
N ASN A 194 -18.61 7.84 -0.46
CA ASN A 194 -18.42 8.51 -1.73
C ASN A 194 -16.94 8.56 -2.10
N LYS A 195 -16.56 7.75 -3.10
CA LYS A 195 -15.18 7.56 -3.64
C LYS A 195 -14.48 8.82 -4.18
N ASN A 196 -15.16 9.96 -4.21
CA ASN A 196 -14.54 11.26 -4.52
C ASN A 196 -13.93 11.93 -3.29
N TRP A 197 -14.28 11.48 -2.08
CA TRP A 197 -13.51 11.74 -0.88
C TRP A 197 -12.38 10.74 -0.81
N VAL A 198 -11.15 11.25 -0.95
CA VAL A 198 -9.95 10.44 -0.87
C VAL A 198 -9.29 10.74 0.47
N GLU A 199 -9.10 9.71 1.28
CA GLU A 199 -8.29 9.77 2.49
C GLU A 199 -6.85 10.14 2.13
N ILE A 200 -6.29 11.17 2.74
CA ILE A 200 -4.92 11.61 2.47
C ILE A 200 -3.99 11.35 3.65
N TRP A 201 -4.50 11.32 4.87
CA TRP A 201 -3.70 11.23 6.09
C TRP A 201 -4.53 10.62 7.23
N ASN A 202 -3.95 9.68 7.97
CA ASN A 202 -4.52 9.08 9.18
C ASN A 202 -3.65 9.42 10.40
N ASP A 203 -4.28 9.87 11.49
CA ASP A 203 -3.67 10.05 12.82
C ASP A 203 -4.19 8.96 13.79
N VAL A 204 -3.37 7.95 14.05
CA VAL A 204 -3.65 6.87 15.01
C VAL A 204 -3.30 7.31 16.42
N LEU A 205 -4.29 7.28 17.31
CA LEU A 205 -4.25 7.81 18.67
C LEU A 205 -4.15 6.63 19.66
N MET A 206 -2.99 5.97 19.66
CA MET A 206 -2.76 4.75 20.43
C MET A 206 -2.87 5.01 21.93
N GLN A 207 -3.95 4.52 22.53
CA GLN A 207 -4.25 4.66 23.96
C GLN A 207 -4.71 3.35 24.62
N TYR A 208 -4.74 2.26 23.86
CA TYR A 208 -5.06 0.93 24.34
C TYR A 208 -3.92 -0.05 24.05
N ASN A 209 -3.87 -1.13 24.82
CA ASN A 209 -3.03 -2.28 24.58
C ASN A 209 -3.93 -3.51 24.46
N LYS A 210 -3.91 -4.21 23.32
CA LYS A 210 -4.63 -5.47 23.16
C LYS A 210 -3.80 -6.59 23.79
N ASN A 211 -4.37 -7.32 24.74
CA ASN A 211 -3.72 -8.46 25.38
C ASN A 211 -4.03 -9.78 24.64
N GLU A 212 -3.40 -10.88 25.08
CA GLU A 212 -3.57 -12.21 24.47
C GLU A 212 -5.00 -12.77 24.56
N LYS A 213 -5.81 -12.24 25.49
CA LYS A 213 -7.23 -12.59 25.66
C LYS A 213 -8.15 -11.70 24.81
N GLU A 214 -7.57 -10.90 23.90
CA GLU A 214 -8.26 -9.93 23.04
C GLU A 214 -9.00 -8.82 23.79
N ILE A 215 -8.59 -8.54 25.03
CA ILE A 215 -9.12 -7.44 25.83
C ILE A 215 -8.26 -6.20 25.58
N TYR A 216 -8.92 -5.05 25.45
CA TYR A 216 -8.29 -3.75 25.23
C TYR A 216 -8.17 -2.99 26.56
N GLU A 217 -6.95 -2.91 27.09
CA GLU A 217 -6.64 -2.23 28.34
C GLU A 217 -6.08 -0.83 28.06
N ILE A 218 -6.30 0.14 28.94
CA ILE A 218 -5.72 1.49 28.76
C ILE A 218 -4.19 1.38 28.80
N ALA A 219 -3.52 1.90 27.77
CA ALA A 219 -2.07 1.86 27.66
C ALA A 219 -1.42 2.80 28.68
N LYS A 220 -0.33 2.34 29.31
CA LYS A 220 0.50 3.17 30.21
C LYS A 220 1.19 4.30 29.46
N GLN A 221 1.59 4.03 28.22
CA GLN A 221 2.18 4.98 27.29
C GLN A 221 1.17 5.25 26.17
N LYS A 222 0.76 6.51 26.03
CA LYS A 222 -0.02 6.94 24.86
C LYS A 222 0.93 7.36 23.76
N ASN A 223 0.63 6.94 22.53
CA ASN A 223 1.44 7.27 21.36
C ASN A 223 0.57 7.92 20.28
N VAL A 224 1.23 8.66 19.40
CA VAL A 224 0.66 9.11 18.13
C VAL A 224 1.48 8.46 17.03
N ASP A 225 0.79 7.88 16.07
CA ASP A 225 1.35 7.34 14.83
C ASP A 225 0.54 7.91 13.68
N THR A 226 1.19 8.55 12.71
CA THR A 226 0.48 9.13 11.58
C THR A 226 1.00 8.59 10.27
N GLY A 227 0.14 8.48 9.26
CA GLY A 227 0.54 8.12 7.90
C GLY A 227 -0.19 8.95 6.85
N MET A 228 0.57 9.74 6.08
CA MET A 228 0.07 10.51 4.93
C MET A 228 0.62 9.92 3.63
N GLY A 229 -0.27 9.63 2.67
CA GLY A 229 0.14 9.07 1.38
C GLY A 229 0.77 10.14 0.48
N THR A 230 2.06 10.01 0.17
CA THR A 230 2.81 11.00 -0.62
C THR A 230 2.17 11.21 -1.99
N GLU A 231 1.86 10.13 -2.71
CA GLU A 231 1.27 10.18 -4.04
C GLU A 231 -0.14 10.77 -4.05
N ARG A 232 -0.96 10.48 -3.02
CA ARG A 232 -2.30 11.09 -2.90
C ARG A 232 -2.15 12.60 -2.68
N THR A 233 -1.26 13.01 -1.79
CA THR A 233 -1.04 14.42 -1.45
C THR A 233 -0.45 15.24 -2.59
N THR A 234 0.59 14.75 -3.30
CA THR A 234 1.12 15.48 -4.47
C THR A 234 0.07 15.63 -5.57
N THR A 235 -0.75 14.60 -5.79
CA THR A 235 -1.82 14.60 -6.80
C THR A 235 -2.83 15.71 -6.53
N ILE A 236 -3.35 15.81 -5.30
CA ILE A 236 -4.35 16.83 -4.97
C ILE A 236 -3.78 18.25 -5.00
N LEU A 237 -2.53 18.45 -4.57
CA LEU A 237 -1.86 19.75 -4.59
C LEU A 237 -1.56 20.24 -6.00
N ASN A 238 -1.52 19.31 -6.95
CA ASN A 238 -1.34 19.59 -8.37
C ASN A 238 -2.66 19.73 -9.13
N GLY A 239 -3.80 19.70 -8.42
CA GLY A 239 -5.12 19.80 -9.03
C GLY A 239 -5.44 18.60 -9.92
N LEU A 240 -4.93 17.42 -9.60
CA LEU A 240 -5.20 16.18 -10.32
C LEU A 240 -6.19 15.30 -9.53
N GLU A 241 -6.93 14.46 -10.25
CA GLU A 241 -7.95 13.57 -9.68
C GLU A 241 -7.52 12.09 -9.69
N ASP A 242 -6.33 11.83 -10.22
CA ASP A 242 -5.77 10.52 -10.53
C ASP A 242 -4.28 10.50 -10.22
N ASN A 243 -3.88 9.65 -9.27
CA ASN A 243 -2.49 9.55 -8.83
C ASN A 243 -1.54 9.19 -9.97
N TYR A 244 -2.01 8.46 -10.97
CA TYR A 244 -1.20 8.00 -12.09
C TYR A 244 -0.87 9.11 -13.10
N LEU A 245 -1.55 10.26 -12.99
CA LEU A 245 -1.19 11.49 -13.70
C LEU A 245 -0.22 12.37 -12.90
N GLY A 246 0.07 12.00 -11.65
CA GLY A 246 1.02 12.66 -10.77
C GLY A 246 2.48 12.44 -11.18
N ASP A 247 3.37 13.20 -10.56
CA ASP A 247 4.80 13.24 -10.89
C ASP A 247 5.52 11.90 -10.68
N THR A 248 5.03 11.05 -9.78
CA THR A 248 5.60 9.74 -9.46
C THR A 248 5.20 8.61 -10.41
N PHE A 249 4.25 8.86 -11.32
CA PHE A 249 3.72 7.84 -12.23
C PHE A 249 3.69 8.31 -13.68
N LYS A 250 3.44 9.60 -13.92
CA LYS A 250 3.33 10.17 -15.27
C LYS A 250 4.50 9.83 -16.19
N PRO A 251 5.78 9.83 -15.75
CA PRO A 251 6.88 9.41 -16.61
C PRO A 251 6.83 7.93 -17.01
N ILE A 252 6.32 7.06 -16.13
CA ILE A 252 6.13 5.62 -16.39
C ILE A 252 4.97 5.43 -17.37
N ILE A 253 3.84 6.09 -17.14
CA ILE A 253 2.67 6.08 -18.03
C ILE A 253 3.05 6.56 -19.44
N TYR A 254 3.83 7.64 -19.54
CA TYR A 254 4.30 8.16 -20.82
C TYR A 254 5.16 7.14 -21.59
N GLU A 255 6.05 6.40 -20.91
CA GLU A 255 6.83 5.35 -21.57
C GLU A 255 5.93 4.18 -22.03
N ILE A 256 4.89 3.85 -21.26
CA ILE A 256 3.88 2.84 -21.67
C ILE A 256 3.11 3.31 -22.91
N GLU A 257 2.64 4.57 -22.95
CA GLU A 257 1.95 5.14 -24.12
C GLU A 257 2.84 5.09 -25.37
N LYS A 258 4.10 5.49 -25.23
CA LYS A 258 5.09 5.48 -26.31
C LYS A 258 5.34 4.08 -26.87
N LEU A 259 5.53 3.08 -25.99
CA LEU A 259 5.79 1.70 -26.41
C LEU A 259 4.55 1.01 -26.98
N SER A 260 3.38 1.28 -26.41
CA SER A 260 2.10 0.69 -26.87
C SER A 260 1.51 1.39 -28.09
N LYS A 261 1.91 2.64 -28.35
CA LYS A 261 1.26 3.56 -29.31
C LYS A 261 -0.23 3.77 -29.01
N LYS A 262 -0.63 3.61 -27.75
CA LYS A 262 -1.99 3.85 -27.25
C LYS A 262 -1.97 5.01 -26.27
N ASN A 263 -3.07 5.75 -26.19
CA ASN A 263 -3.23 6.80 -25.20
C ASN A 263 -3.66 6.21 -23.85
N TYR A 264 -3.36 6.92 -22.78
CA TYR A 264 -3.79 6.59 -21.43
C TYR A 264 -5.31 6.52 -21.32
N LYS A 265 -6.00 7.50 -21.91
CA LYS A 265 -7.46 7.53 -21.96
C LYS A 265 -8.00 6.32 -22.75
N GLY A 266 -8.89 5.55 -22.12
CA GLY A 266 -9.42 4.29 -22.64
C GLY A 266 -8.55 3.05 -22.35
N ASN A 267 -7.35 3.23 -21.78
CA ASN A 267 -6.45 2.15 -21.38
C ASN A 267 -5.99 2.28 -19.92
N GLU A 268 -6.70 3.08 -19.12
CA GLU A 268 -6.28 3.54 -17.80
C GLU A 268 -5.94 2.35 -16.90
N LYS A 269 -6.86 1.40 -16.71
CA LYS A 269 -6.66 0.24 -15.83
C LYS A 269 -5.38 -0.53 -16.18
N ALA A 270 -5.16 -0.82 -17.46
CA ALA A 270 -3.99 -1.58 -17.91
C ALA A 270 -2.68 -0.82 -17.66
N MET A 271 -2.62 0.47 -18.06
CA MET A 271 -1.41 1.26 -17.88
C MET A 271 -1.09 1.53 -16.41
N ARG A 272 -2.12 1.72 -15.57
CA ARG A 272 -2.00 1.86 -14.11
C ARG A 272 -1.39 0.61 -13.47
N ILE A 273 -1.94 -0.57 -13.78
CA ILE A 273 -1.43 -1.84 -13.25
C ILE A 273 0.03 -2.06 -13.65
N ILE A 274 0.39 -1.83 -14.92
CA ILE A 274 1.78 -1.96 -15.36
C ILE A 274 2.69 -1.00 -14.59
N ALA A 275 2.30 0.28 -14.49
CA ALA A 275 3.12 1.30 -13.86
C ALA A 275 3.33 1.05 -12.36
N ASP A 276 2.26 0.71 -11.63
CA ASP A 276 2.33 0.37 -10.21
C ASP A 276 3.19 -0.86 -9.96
N HIS A 277 2.90 -1.97 -10.62
CA HIS A 277 3.58 -3.23 -10.35
C HIS A 277 5.06 -3.19 -10.75
N ILE A 278 5.41 -2.46 -11.82
CA ILE A 278 6.82 -2.24 -12.16
C ILE A 278 7.52 -1.35 -11.14
N LYS A 279 6.90 -0.26 -10.71
CA LYS A 279 7.44 0.59 -9.64
C LYS A 279 7.69 -0.23 -8.36
N ALA A 280 6.70 -1.02 -7.92
CA ALA A 280 6.83 -1.90 -6.76
C ALA A 280 7.93 -2.97 -6.93
N SER A 281 8.00 -3.60 -8.10
CA SER A 281 9.01 -4.64 -8.38
C SER A 281 10.44 -4.09 -8.34
N VAL A 282 10.67 -2.87 -8.85
CA VAL A 282 11.98 -2.20 -8.79
C VAL A 282 12.45 -2.08 -7.35
N PHE A 283 11.59 -1.58 -6.45
CA PHE A 283 11.95 -1.41 -5.04
C PHE A 283 12.11 -2.73 -4.29
N ILE A 284 11.26 -3.72 -4.56
CA ILE A 284 11.37 -5.04 -3.92
C ILE A 284 12.70 -5.71 -4.32
N ILE A 285 13.13 -5.61 -5.59
CA ILE A 285 14.41 -6.16 -6.03
C ILE A 285 15.58 -5.34 -5.47
N ALA A 286 15.44 -4.03 -5.36
CA ALA A 286 16.46 -3.18 -4.77
C ALA A 286 16.74 -3.50 -3.29
N ASP A 287 15.72 -3.96 -2.55
CA ASP A 287 15.85 -4.46 -1.17
C ASP A 287 16.21 -5.96 -1.10
N GLY A 288 16.70 -6.54 -2.21
CA GLY A 288 17.37 -7.84 -2.22
C GLY A 288 16.49 -9.04 -2.55
N ILE A 289 15.22 -8.86 -2.89
CA ILE A 289 14.30 -9.96 -3.20
C ILE A 289 14.32 -10.30 -4.69
N SER A 290 14.45 -11.59 -5.01
CA SER A 290 14.33 -12.11 -6.38
C SER A 290 13.00 -12.83 -6.61
N PRO A 291 12.47 -12.88 -7.85
CA PRO A 291 11.24 -13.60 -8.15
C PRO A 291 11.32 -15.09 -7.77
N GLY A 292 10.31 -15.59 -7.04
CA GLY A 292 10.34 -16.90 -6.38
C GLY A 292 8.98 -17.59 -6.32
N ASN A 293 8.94 -18.78 -5.72
CA ASN A 293 7.72 -19.59 -5.52
C ASN A 293 7.11 -19.45 -4.10
N SER A 294 7.76 -18.72 -3.20
CA SER A 294 7.33 -18.56 -1.81
C SER A 294 7.49 -17.11 -1.33
N GLU A 295 6.68 -16.74 -0.33
CA GLU A 295 6.82 -15.50 0.47
C GLU A 295 6.98 -14.23 -0.40
N GLN A 296 7.94 -13.36 -0.10
CA GLN A 296 8.16 -12.10 -0.83
C GLN A 296 8.50 -12.35 -2.30
N GLY A 297 9.29 -13.38 -2.60
CA GLY A 297 9.64 -13.74 -3.97
C GLY A 297 8.42 -14.12 -4.81
N TYR A 298 7.43 -14.78 -4.21
CA TYR A 298 6.17 -15.09 -4.88
C TYR A 298 5.32 -13.85 -5.14
N VAL A 299 5.26 -12.90 -4.20
CA VAL A 299 4.59 -11.61 -4.40
C VAL A 299 5.23 -10.85 -5.56
N LEU A 300 6.56 -10.70 -5.55
CA LEU A 300 7.30 -10.06 -6.64
C LEU A 300 7.01 -10.71 -8.00
N ARG A 301 7.05 -12.06 -8.06
CA ARG A 301 6.72 -12.80 -9.28
C ARG A 301 5.30 -12.50 -9.76
N ARG A 302 4.30 -12.48 -8.86
CA ARG A 302 2.90 -12.17 -9.21
C ARG A 302 2.77 -10.77 -9.81
N LEU A 303 3.39 -9.76 -9.20
CA LEU A 303 3.38 -8.38 -9.68
C LEU A 303 3.95 -8.27 -11.09
N LEU A 304 5.15 -8.84 -11.31
CA LEU A 304 5.80 -8.85 -12.62
C LEU A 304 4.96 -9.56 -13.68
N ARG A 305 4.44 -10.75 -13.38
CA ARG A 305 3.63 -11.53 -14.35
C ARG A 305 2.34 -10.82 -14.73
N ARG A 306 1.66 -10.20 -13.77
CA ARG A 306 0.45 -9.41 -14.05
C ARG A 306 0.78 -8.19 -14.92
N ALA A 307 1.88 -7.49 -14.65
CA ALA A 307 2.35 -6.40 -15.50
C ALA A 307 2.70 -6.88 -16.93
N ILE A 308 3.40 -8.01 -17.07
CA ILE A 308 3.76 -8.59 -18.38
C ILE A 308 2.52 -8.98 -19.19
N LYS A 309 1.47 -9.50 -18.54
CA LYS A 309 0.24 -9.81 -19.26
C LYS A 309 -0.47 -8.54 -19.76
N TYR A 310 -0.60 -7.50 -18.92
CA TYR A 310 -1.19 -6.24 -19.39
C TYR A 310 -0.32 -5.56 -20.46
N LYS A 311 1.01 -5.68 -20.40
CA LYS A 311 1.93 -5.29 -21.48
C LYS A 311 1.53 -5.98 -22.79
N LYS A 312 1.28 -7.30 -22.75
CA LYS A 312 0.84 -8.09 -23.92
C LYS A 312 -0.53 -7.62 -24.44
N ASP A 313 -1.50 -7.36 -23.57
CA ASP A 313 -2.83 -6.84 -23.95
C ASP A 313 -2.73 -5.46 -24.63
N LEU A 314 -1.77 -4.64 -24.21
CA LEU A 314 -1.49 -3.36 -24.85
C LEU A 314 -0.75 -3.48 -26.19
N GLY A 315 -0.23 -4.66 -26.52
CA GLY A 315 0.51 -4.91 -27.76
C GLY A 315 1.97 -4.43 -27.72
N ILE A 316 2.55 -4.28 -26.53
CA ILE A 316 3.95 -3.86 -26.37
C ILE A 316 4.85 -5.07 -26.60
N SER A 317 5.79 -4.96 -27.55
CA SER A 317 6.72 -6.04 -27.90
C SER A 317 8.05 -5.96 -27.15
N GLU A 318 8.43 -4.76 -26.76
CA GLU A 318 9.67 -4.44 -26.09
C GLU A 318 9.71 -5.00 -24.67
N SER A 319 10.92 -5.21 -24.14
CA SER A 319 11.07 -5.68 -22.76
C SER A 319 10.45 -4.71 -21.76
N ILE A 320 9.73 -5.25 -20.79
CA ILE A 320 9.10 -4.51 -19.70
C ILE A 320 10.12 -3.74 -18.84
N SER A 321 11.39 -4.15 -18.88
CA SER A 321 12.49 -3.40 -18.25
C SER A 321 12.64 -1.97 -18.79
N LYS A 322 12.24 -1.68 -20.04
CA LYS A 322 12.21 -0.29 -20.55
C LYS A 322 11.17 0.58 -19.82
N ILE A 323 10.08 -0.03 -19.36
CA ILE A 323 9.03 0.65 -18.56
C ILE A 323 9.53 0.93 -17.13
N ALA A 324 10.52 0.17 -16.64
CA ALA A 324 11.14 0.39 -15.34
C ALA A 324 12.15 1.55 -15.32
N GLU A 325 12.72 1.92 -16.48
CA GLU A 325 13.76 2.97 -16.58
C GLU A 325 13.36 4.32 -15.95
N PRO A 326 12.13 4.84 -16.13
CA PRO A 326 11.72 6.10 -15.50
C PRO A 326 11.71 6.06 -13.97
N VAL A 327 11.57 4.88 -13.35
CA VAL A 327 11.53 4.74 -11.88
C VAL A 327 12.82 5.26 -11.24
N PHE A 328 13.98 4.93 -11.82
CA PHE A 328 15.29 5.38 -11.33
C PHE A 328 15.44 6.91 -11.34
N LYS A 329 14.81 7.60 -12.30
CA LYS A 329 14.84 9.06 -12.38
C LYS A 329 13.87 9.73 -11.40
N ILE A 330 12.73 9.10 -11.12
CA ILE A 330 11.72 9.61 -10.16
C ILE A 330 12.25 9.52 -8.71
N TYR A 331 13.07 8.50 -8.46
CA TYR A 331 13.58 8.10 -7.16
C TYR A 331 15.12 8.17 -7.08
N ASP A 332 15.72 9.15 -7.76
CA ASP A 332 17.16 9.40 -7.81
C ASP A 332 17.78 9.86 -6.46
N ASP A 333 16.94 10.14 -5.46
CA ASP A 333 17.33 10.33 -4.05
C ASP A 333 17.50 9.02 -3.27
N TYR A 334 17.12 7.87 -3.85
CA TYR A 334 17.39 6.56 -3.29
C TYR A 334 18.65 5.96 -3.91
N GLU A 335 19.82 6.25 -3.34
CA GLU A 335 21.14 5.89 -3.91
C GLU A 335 21.27 4.40 -4.28
N HIS A 336 20.71 3.51 -3.46
CA HIS A 336 20.74 2.06 -3.68
C HIS A 336 20.00 1.63 -4.96
N LEU A 337 19.02 2.39 -5.46
CA LEU A 337 18.36 2.09 -6.73
C LEU A 337 19.34 2.22 -7.91
N GLU A 338 20.10 3.31 -7.97
CA GLU A 338 21.05 3.53 -9.05
C GLU A 338 22.23 2.55 -8.95
N GLN A 339 22.72 2.28 -7.73
CA GLN A 339 23.76 1.28 -7.48
C GLN A 339 23.37 -0.12 -7.97
N ASN A 340 22.10 -0.51 -7.79
CA ASN A 340 21.59 -1.83 -8.14
C ASN A 340 20.87 -1.87 -9.49
N LYS A 341 20.83 -0.76 -10.24
CA LYS A 341 20.03 -0.59 -11.46
C LYS A 341 20.20 -1.71 -12.47
N LYS A 342 21.46 -2.09 -12.76
CA LYS A 342 21.77 -3.16 -13.71
C LYS A 342 21.15 -4.50 -13.28
N GLN A 343 21.36 -4.90 -12.02
CA GLN A 343 20.83 -6.13 -11.46
C GLN A 343 19.29 -6.14 -11.46
N ILE A 344 18.67 -5.03 -11.06
CA ILE A 344 17.21 -4.88 -11.04
C ILE A 344 16.63 -5.11 -12.44
N LEU A 345 17.17 -4.44 -13.47
CA LEU A 345 16.71 -4.59 -14.85
C LEU A 345 16.96 -6.01 -15.40
N GLU A 346 18.05 -6.67 -15.00
CA GLU A 346 18.35 -8.05 -15.40
C GLU A 346 17.37 -9.06 -14.81
N GLU A 347 17.03 -8.96 -13.52
CA GLU A 347 16.04 -9.84 -12.88
C GLU A 347 14.63 -9.65 -13.46
N ILE A 348 14.23 -8.41 -13.75
CA ILE A 348 12.95 -8.12 -14.44
C ILE A 348 12.91 -8.78 -15.82
N LYS A 349 13.98 -8.64 -16.63
CA LYS A 349 14.09 -9.25 -17.97
C LYS A 349 14.04 -10.78 -17.91
N LYS A 350 14.68 -11.37 -16.89
CA LYS A 350 14.75 -12.81 -16.71
C LYS A 350 13.38 -13.40 -16.40
N GLU A 351 12.61 -12.79 -15.48
CA GLU A 351 11.25 -13.23 -15.18
C GLU A 351 10.30 -13.02 -16.38
N GLU A 352 10.46 -11.91 -17.12
CA GLU A 352 9.71 -11.67 -18.36
C GLU A 352 9.91 -12.80 -19.37
N LYS A 353 11.16 -13.12 -19.70
CA LYS A 353 11.50 -14.21 -20.64
C LYS A 353 10.97 -15.55 -20.16
N GLN A 354 11.05 -15.83 -18.85
CA GLN A 354 10.54 -17.06 -18.28
C GLN A 354 9.02 -17.17 -18.43
N PHE A 355 8.29 -16.10 -18.12
CA PHE A 355 6.83 -16.12 -18.17
C PHE A 355 6.28 -16.08 -19.60
N GLU A 356 6.89 -15.33 -20.52
CA GLU A 356 6.45 -15.27 -21.93
C GLU A 356 6.42 -16.67 -22.57
N SER A 357 7.35 -17.56 -22.19
CA SER A 357 7.40 -18.93 -22.69
C SER A 357 6.16 -19.78 -22.33
N THR A 358 5.51 -19.52 -21.20
CA THR A 358 4.32 -20.26 -20.74
C THR A 358 3.02 -19.48 -20.93
N LEU A 359 3.09 -18.15 -21.01
CA LEU A 359 1.94 -17.25 -21.12
C LEU A 359 1.05 -17.60 -22.31
N GLU A 360 1.63 -17.81 -23.49
CA GLU A 360 0.85 -18.14 -24.70
C GLU A 360 0.10 -19.45 -24.61
N GLN A 361 0.74 -20.46 -24.03
CA GLN A 361 0.12 -21.77 -23.85
C GLN A 361 -1.00 -21.68 -22.82
N GLY A 362 -0.79 -20.91 -21.74
CA GLY A 362 -1.81 -20.69 -20.72
C GLY A 362 -3.01 -19.89 -21.24
N ILE A 363 -2.81 -18.85 -22.06
CA ILE A 363 -3.91 -18.09 -22.70
C ILE A 363 -4.74 -19.03 -23.58
N LYS A 364 -4.08 -19.83 -24.44
CA LYS A 364 -4.78 -20.80 -25.31
C LYS A 364 -5.55 -21.83 -24.49
N LYS A 365 -4.96 -22.33 -23.40
CA LYS A 365 -5.61 -23.30 -22.50
C LYS A 365 -6.82 -22.68 -21.80
N LEU A 366 -6.68 -21.46 -21.30
CA LEU A 366 -7.78 -20.71 -20.67
C LEU A 366 -8.90 -20.48 -21.67
N GLN A 367 -8.62 -19.99 -22.87
CA GLN A 367 -9.63 -19.78 -23.91
C GLN A 367 -10.39 -21.08 -24.22
N LYS A 368 -9.66 -22.19 -24.40
CA LYS A 368 -10.28 -23.51 -24.61
C LYS A 368 -11.21 -23.91 -23.46
N LEU A 369 -10.83 -23.62 -22.21
CA LEU A 369 -11.67 -23.91 -21.06
C LEU A 369 -12.93 -23.02 -21.04
N LEU A 370 -12.80 -21.73 -21.31
CA LEU A 370 -13.92 -20.77 -21.40
C LEU A 370 -14.89 -21.15 -22.53
N ASP A 371 -14.39 -21.59 -23.69
CA ASP A 371 -15.23 -21.99 -24.82
C ASP A 371 -15.95 -23.33 -24.58
N SER A 372 -15.35 -24.21 -23.75
CA SER A 372 -15.83 -25.59 -23.57
C SER A 372 -16.70 -25.80 -22.33
N LYS A 373 -16.70 -24.85 -21.38
CA LYS A 373 -17.40 -24.99 -20.10
C LYS A 373 -18.29 -23.78 -19.83
N LYS A 374 -19.41 -24.02 -19.15
CA LYS A 374 -20.30 -22.95 -18.68
C LYS A 374 -19.73 -22.21 -17.47
N ASP A 375 -18.98 -22.90 -16.62
CA ASP A 375 -18.24 -22.35 -15.48
C ASP A 375 -16.90 -23.08 -15.32
N LEU A 376 -15.89 -22.39 -14.80
CA LEU A 376 -14.60 -22.99 -14.44
C LEU A 376 -14.68 -23.59 -13.03
N CYS A 377 -14.10 -24.77 -12.81
CA CYS A 377 -13.97 -25.35 -11.47
C CYS A 377 -12.62 -25.02 -10.82
N GLY A 378 -12.49 -25.22 -9.52
CA GLY A 378 -11.24 -24.95 -8.78
C GLY A 378 -10.01 -25.66 -9.36
N GLU A 379 -10.18 -26.88 -9.90
CA GLU A 379 -9.13 -27.68 -10.51
C GLU A 379 -8.58 -27.05 -11.80
N ASP A 380 -9.44 -26.45 -12.63
CA ASP A 380 -9.01 -25.80 -13.87
C ASP A 380 -8.16 -24.56 -13.59
N ALA A 381 -8.60 -23.75 -12.62
CA ALA A 381 -7.86 -22.56 -12.19
C ALA A 381 -6.53 -22.96 -11.51
N PHE A 382 -6.53 -24.02 -10.72
CA PHE A 382 -5.30 -24.57 -10.14
C PHE A 382 -4.34 -25.12 -11.21
N LEU A 383 -4.85 -25.76 -12.28
CA LEU A 383 -4.04 -26.20 -13.41
C LEU A 383 -3.37 -25.02 -14.13
N LEU A 384 -4.12 -23.96 -14.42
CA LEU A 384 -3.59 -22.73 -15.04
C LEU A 384 -2.51 -22.09 -14.17
N TYR A 385 -2.74 -22.04 -12.86
CA TYR A 385 -1.76 -21.58 -11.90
C TYR A 385 -0.49 -22.45 -11.87
N GLN A 386 -0.64 -23.75 -11.62
CA GLN A 386 0.47 -24.66 -11.36
C GLN A 386 1.29 -24.96 -12.61
N SER A 387 0.62 -25.22 -13.74
CA SER A 387 1.28 -25.70 -14.97
C SER A 387 1.70 -24.58 -15.91
N TYR A 388 0.98 -23.46 -15.91
CA TYR A 388 1.25 -22.34 -16.82
C TYR A 388 1.74 -21.09 -16.09
N GLY A 389 1.71 -21.11 -14.75
CA GLY A 389 2.25 -20.03 -13.94
C GLY A 389 1.36 -18.79 -13.91
N PHE A 390 0.05 -18.93 -14.17
CA PHE A 390 -0.90 -17.83 -14.19
C PHE A 390 -1.25 -17.41 -12.76
N PRO A 391 -1.01 -16.14 -12.38
CA PRO A 391 -1.58 -15.60 -11.15
C PRO A 391 -3.10 -15.82 -11.11
N VAL A 392 -3.63 -16.16 -9.94
CA VAL A 392 -5.05 -16.49 -9.73
C VAL A 392 -5.95 -15.34 -10.15
N GLU A 393 -5.48 -14.13 -9.90
CA GLU A 393 -6.15 -12.87 -10.17
C GLU A 393 -6.31 -12.68 -11.67
N MET A 394 -5.28 -13.03 -12.45
CA MET A 394 -5.35 -13.00 -13.90
C MET A 394 -6.36 -14.00 -14.43
N ILE A 395 -6.44 -15.19 -13.83
CA ILE A 395 -7.45 -16.18 -14.21
C ILE A 395 -8.83 -15.58 -13.93
N LYS A 396 -9.06 -15.12 -12.69
CA LYS A 396 -10.32 -14.50 -12.26
C LYS A 396 -10.77 -13.37 -13.19
N GLU A 397 -9.90 -12.42 -13.51
CA GLU A 397 -10.20 -11.29 -14.40
C GLU A 397 -10.66 -11.75 -15.79
N GLU A 398 -10.03 -12.78 -16.36
CA GLU A 398 -10.40 -13.30 -17.68
C GLU A 398 -11.70 -14.13 -17.64
N VAL A 399 -11.94 -14.88 -16.56
CA VAL A 399 -13.23 -15.57 -16.33
C VAL A 399 -14.38 -14.57 -16.24
N GLU A 400 -14.19 -13.49 -15.47
CA GLU A 400 -15.19 -12.45 -15.29
C GLU A 400 -15.45 -11.68 -16.59
N LYS A 401 -14.41 -11.39 -17.39
CA LYS A 401 -14.56 -10.79 -18.73
C LYS A 401 -15.37 -11.67 -19.69
N ALA A 402 -15.28 -12.99 -19.54
CA ALA A 402 -16.09 -13.94 -20.30
C ALA A 402 -17.53 -14.07 -19.77
N GLY A 403 -17.90 -13.33 -18.72
CA GLY A 403 -19.22 -13.41 -18.08
C GLY A 403 -19.45 -14.70 -17.27
N MET A 404 -18.39 -15.43 -16.96
CA MET A 404 -18.43 -16.68 -16.18
C MET A 404 -18.14 -16.41 -14.71
N LYS A 405 -18.54 -17.35 -13.84
CA LYS A 405 -18.27 -17.24 -12.40
C LYS A 405 -16.91 -17.85 -12.05
N PHE A 406 -16.07 -17.10 -11.35
CA PHE A 406 -14.80 -17.62 -10.82
C PHE A 406 -15.02 -18.40 -9.50
N PRO A 407 -14.53 -19.65 -9.37
CA PRO A 407 -14.79 -20.51 -8.21
C PRO A 407 -13.84 -20.23 -7.05
N GLU A 408 -13.90 -19.02 -6.47
CA GLU A 408 -12.94 -18.55 -5.45
C GLU A 408 -12.71 -19.53 -4.29
N LYS A 409 -13.80 -20.08 -3.72
CA LYS A 409 -13.72 -20.98 -2.56
C LYS A 409 -13.03 -22.30 -2.88
N GLU A 410 -13.37 -22.91 -4.02
CA GLU A 410 -12.76 -24.17 -4.46
C GLU A 410 -11.29 -23.96 -4.81
N CYS A 411 -11.01 -22.87 -5.53
CA CYS A 411 -9.65 -22.51 -5.90
C CYS A 411 -8.78 -22.32 -4.65
N LYS A 412 -9.27 -21.54 -3.68
CA LYS A 412 -8.59 -21.36 -2.38
C LYS A 412 -8.33 -22.70 -1.68
N ALA A 413 -9.28 -23.62 -1.67
CA ALA A 413 -9.06 -24.95 -1.08
C ALA A 413 -7.93 -25.74 -1.78
N HIS A 414 -7.81 -25.65 -3.10
CA HIS A 414 -6.70 -26.26 -3.84
C HIS A 414 -5.35 -25.57 -3.54
N PHE A 415 -5.34 -24.24 -3.44
CA PHE A 415 -4.16 -23.47 -3.04
C PHE A 415 -3.70 -23.82 -1.62
N ASP A 416 -4.62 -23.82 -0.66
CA ASP A 416 -4.35 -24.14 0.74
C ASP A 416 -3.78 -25.56 0.85
N LYS A 417 -4.37 -26.54 0.15
CA LYS A 417 -3.87 -27.92 0.11
C LYS A 417 -2.47 -28.02 -0.52
N HIS A 418 -2.20 -27.30 -1.61
CA HIS A 418 -0.86 -27.25 -2.22
C HIS A 418 0.17 -26.58 -1.31
N GLN A 419 -0.23 -25.54 -0.58
CA GLN A 419 0.60 -24.84 0.38
C GLN A 419 0.90 -25.71 1.61
N GLU A 420 -0.07 -26.49 2.10
CA GLU A 420 0.13 -27.48 3.16
C GLU A 420 1.11 -28.58 2.74
N LEU A 421 0.96 -29.14 1.53
CA LEU A 421 1.89 -30.12 0.98
C LEU A 421 3.32 -29.55 0.88
N SER A 422 3.45 -28.30 0.44
CA SER A 422 4.73 -27.59 0.35
C SER A 422 5.33 -27.28 1.73
N ARG A 423 4.50 -26.90 2.71
CA ARG A 423 4.90 -26.70 4.11
C ARG A 423 5.40 -28.00 4.73
N THR A 424 4.68 -29.10 4.55
CA THR A 424 5.05 -30.41 5.09
C THR A 424 6.40 -30.89 4.50
N ALA A 425 6.65 -30.62 3.22
CA ALA A 425 7.94 -30.86 2.57
C ALA A 425 9.07 -29.95 3.09
N SER A 426 8.77 -28.69 3.45
CA SER A 426 9.75 -27.75 4.02
C SER A 426 10.07 -28.04 5.49
N VAL A 427 9.11 -28.51 6.30
CA VAL A 427 9.33 -28.95 7.69
C VAL A 427 10.29 -30.15 7.74
N GLY A 428 10.28 -31.00 6.72
CA GLY A 428 11.28 -32.06 6.55
C GLY A 428 12.71 -31.56 6.26
N ARG A 429 12.89 -30.34 5.74
CA ARG A 429 14.20 -29.70 5.57
C ARG A 429 14.68 -28.95 6.82
N PHE A 430 13.77 -28.35 7.60
CA PHE A 430 14.13 -27.62 8.82
C PHE A 430 14.34 -28.51 10.06
N LYS A 431 13.95 -29.80 10.01
CA LYS A 431 14.34 -30.78 11.04
C LYS A 431 15.78 -31.31 10.92
N SER A 432 16.56 -30.84 9.93
CA SER A 432 17.95 -31.29 9.68
C SER A 432 19.01 -30.23 10.02
N GLY A 433 18.65 -29.11 10.66
CA GLY A 433 19.59 -28.05 11.01
C GLY A 433 19.28 -27.45 12.36
N LEU A 434 20.00 -27.93 13.39
CA LEU A 434 19.99 -27.50 14.79
C LEU A 434 18.78 -27.98 15.60
N ALA A 435 18.88 -29.25 15.98
CA ALA A 435 18.36 -29.73 17.25
C ALA A 435 19.01 -28.99 18.42
N ASP A 436 18.20 -28.77 19.45
CA ASP A 436 18.53 -28.80 20.88
C ASP A 436 20.02 -28.72 21.23
N ASN A 437 20.40 -27.63 21.91
CA ASN A 437 21.23 -27.72 23.11
C ASN A 437 21.24 -26.41 23.89
N SER A 438 20.69 -26.52 25.11
CA SER A 438 20.83 -25.65 26.31
C SER A 438 20.00 -24.37 26.39
#